data_AF-A0AA95B6K6-F1
#
_entry.id   AF-A0AA95B6K6-F1
#
_cell.length_a   1.000
_cell.length_b   1.000
_cell.length_c   1.000
_cell.angle_alpha   90.00
_cell.angle_beta   90.00
_cell.angle_gamma   90.00
#
_symmetry.space_group_name_H-M   'P 1'
#
loop_
_entity.id
_entity.type
_entity.pdbx_description
1 polymer ?
#
loop_
_entity_poly.entity_id
_entity_poly.type
_entity_poly.pdbx_seq_one_letter_code
_entity_poly.pdbx_strand_id
1 'polypeptide(L)'
;MNIAFQQGIEIIERLEENGHEAYFVGGSVRDTLMDRVIGDIDIATSATPEEIQSIFPKTVDVGAEHGTIIVLTPDEESYEVTTFRTDGNYTDNRHPDEVIFVKSLEEDLKRRDFTMNAIAMNKHGKIIDPFDGEKDINRKVIRTVGKAMDRFREDALRMLRAVRFASQLSYSLEATTFLGIQADKALLENVSIERKTIEMEKLLVGQGVKFGLELLVTTGLHSFLPQFDGKEGQLLKLGDVPLHRLKTRSAIWSVLAYGLKIDKAEVVDFLVSWKLPKKIVKSVAENLLLMEKIQHLGWQREFVYRAGLERSLEAHEVMVVLGLDEDTSKKKVYDLYENLPIYSLKDMVFDGHDLMELAGGKRGKWISEILSDMEMALIHEETKNERAALKEWVYNWLQKYDRDY
;
A
#
# COMPACT_ATOMS: atom_id res chain seq x y z
N MET A 1 -27.99 -2.04 14.98
CA MET A 1 -27.12 -1.18 14.13
C MET A 1 -25.68 -1.47 14.53
N ASN A 2 -24.75 -1.52 13.58
CA ASN A 2 -23.34 -1.82 13.86
C ASN A 2 -22.74 -0.75 14.79
N ILE A 3 -21.94 -1.15 15.78
CA ILE A 3 -21.25 -0.26 16.74
C ILE A 3 -20.46 0.82 16.00
N ALA A 4 -19.91 0.50 14.83
CA ALA A 4 -19.15 1.44 14.01
C ALA A 4 -19.91 2.74 13.68
N PHE A 5 -21.23 2.70 13.51
CA PHE A 5 -22.01 3.91 13.20
C PHE A 5 -22.43 4.70 14.44
N GLN A 6 -22.24 4.17 15.64
CA GLN A 6 -22.88 4.73 16.84
C GLN A 6 -22.43 6.16 17.12
N GLN A 7 -21.14 6.47 17.00
CA GLN A 7 -20.64 7.83 17.16
C GLN A 7 -21.00 8.73 15.97
N GLY A 8 -20.99 8.19 14.75
CA GLY A 8 -21.45 8.92 13.56
C GLY A 8 -22.93 9.33 13.61
N ILE A 9 -23.77 8.60 14.37
CA ILE A 9 -25.18 8.97 14.58
C ILE A 9 -25.28 10.29 15.32
N GLU A 10 -24.43 10.53 16.34
CA GLU A 10 -24.45 11.80 17.09
C GLU A 10 -24.14 13.00 16.19
N ILE A 11 -23.25 12.82 15.20
CA ILE A 11 -22.95 13.84 14.18
C ILE A 11 -24.19 14.10 13.32
N ILE A 12 -24.85 13.06 12.82
CA ILE A 12 -26.08 13.19 12.02
C ILE A 12 -27.18 13.86 12.84
N GLU A 13 -27.40 13.44 14.09
CA GLU A 13 -28.43 14.01 14.98
C GLU A 13 -28.19 15.50 15.21
N ARG A 14 -26.95 15.90 15.48
CA ARG A 14 -26.62 17.31 15.69
C ARG A 14 -26.79 18.16 14.43
N LEU A 15 -26.52 17.62 13.24
CA LEU A 15 -26.80 18.28 11.97
C LEU A 15 -28.32 18.45 11.75
N GLU A 16 -29.10 17.39 12.02
CA GLU A 16 -30.56 17.39 11.91
C GLU A 16 -31.23 18.36 12.91
N GLU A 17 -30.73 18.45 14.15
CA GLU A 17 -31.18 19.42 15.16
C GLU A 17 -30.97 20.87 14.72
N ASN A 18 -29.98 21.12 13.87
CA ASN A 18 -29.72 22.42 13.26
C ASN A 18 -30.43 22.61 11.92
N GLY A 19 -31.35 21.71 11.54
CA GLY A 19 -32.20 21.83 10.36
C GLY A 19 -31.57 21.34 9.05
N HIS A 20 -30.48 20.57 9.13
CA HIS A 20 -29.80 20.01 7.95
C HIS A 20 -30.11 18.52 7.79
N GLU A 21 -30.27 18.07 6.55
CA GLU A 21 -30.27 16.63 6.26
C GLU A 21 -28.86 16.06 6.32
N ALA A 22 -28.68 14.87 6.90
CA ALA A 22 -27.39 14.17 6.94
C ALA A 22 -27.57 12.65 6.85
N TYR A 23 -26.65 11.98 6.15
CA TYR A 23 -26.71 10.54 5.88
C TYR A 23 -25.32 9.93 5.87
N PHE A 24 -25.21 8.67 6.31
CA PHE A 24 -24.05 7.84 5.98
C PHE A 24 -24.07 7.52 4.49
N VAL A 25 -22.91 7.56 3.84
CA VAL A 25 -22.80 7.36 2.38
C VAL A 25 -21.57 6.54 2.01
N GLY A 26 -21.52 6.06 0.77
CA GLY A 26 -20.29 5.55 0.18
C GLY A 26 -19.92 4.13 0.64
N GLY A 27 -18.63 3.92 0.87
CA GLY A 27 -18.06 2.59 1.12
C GLY A 27 -18.57 1.96 2.42
N SER A 28 -18.82 2.76 3.46
CA SER A 28 -19.30 2.29 4.75
C SER A 28 -20.69 1.65 4.65
N VAL A 29 -21.60 2.25 3.87
CA VAL A 29 -22.95 1.71 3.61
C VAL A 29 -22.87 0.43 2.78
N ARG A 30 -22.07 0.43 1.71
CA ARG A 30 -21.81 -0.78 0.90
C ARG A 30 -21.29 -1.94 1.77
N ASP A 31 -20.27 -1.68 2.57
CA ASP A 31 -19.62 -2.71 3.38
C ASP A 31 -20.55 -3.23 4.48
N THR A 32 -21.44 -2.37 5.00
CA THR A 32 -22.52 -2.78 5.91
C THR A 32 -23.51 -3.73 5.25
N LEU A 33 -23.95 -3.43 4.02
CA LEU A 33 -24.85 -4.31 3.25
C LEU A 33 -24.21 -5.64 2.87
N MET A 34 -22.88 -5.72 2.88
CA MET A 34 -22.09 -6.90 2.53
C MET A 34 -21.58 -7.68 3.76
N ASP A 35 -21.97 -7.31 4.97
CA ASP A 35 -21.46 -7.86 6.24
C ASP A 35 -19.91 -7.87 6.33
N ARG A 36 -19.28 -6.81 5.80
CA ARG A 36 -17.83 -6.61 5.83
C ARG A 36 -17.43 -5.70 6.98
N VAL A 37 -16.16 -5.81 7.37
CA VAL A 37 -15.55 -4.82 8.28
C VAL A 37 -15.63 -3.45 7.62
N ILE A 38 -16.26 -2.51 8.31
CA ILE A 38 -16.43 -1.14 7.86
C ILE A 38 -15.10 -0.43 8.02
N GLY A 39 -14.66 0.25 6.95
CA GLY A 39 -13.50 1.14 6.99
C GLY A 39 -13.90 2.52 7.51
N ASP A 40 -13.44 3.56 6.80
CA ASP A 40 -13.78 4.94 7.14
C ASP A 40 -15.28 5.22 6.90
N ILE A 41 -15.88 5.99 7.79
CA ILE A 41 -17.30 6.37 7.73
C ILE A 41 -17.42 7.79 7.20
N ASP A 42 -17.99 7.90 6.01
CA ASP A 42 -18.31 9.17 5.38
C ASP A 42 -19.76 9.58 5.68
N ILE A 43 -19.95 10.85 6.01
CA ILE A 43 -21.26 11.48 6.21
C ILE A 43 -21.44 12.55 5.13
N ALA A 44 -22.57 12.53 4.43
CA ALA A 44 -22.95 13.59 3.52
C ALA A 44 -24.10 14.41 4.11
N THR A 45 -24.05 15.74 3.97
CA THR A 45 -25.02 16.65 4.59
C THR A 45 -25.40 17.81 3.67
N SER A 46 -26.58 18.38 3.91
CA SER A 46 -27.00 19.65 3.28
C SER A 46 -26.33 20.89 3.87
N ALA A 47 -25.63 20.77 5.01
CA ALA A 47 -24.91 21.86 5.66
C ALA A 47 -23.66 22.27 4.87
N THR A 48 -23.40 23.56 4.70
CA THR A 48 -22.15 24.07 4.09
C THR A 48 -20.94 23.85 5.01
N PRO A 49 -19.70 23.94 4.51
CA PRO A 49 -18.51 23.82 5.34
C PRO A 49 -18.50 24.79 6.53
N GLU A 50 -18.93 26.03 6.33
CA GLU A 50 -19.01 27.04 7.38
C GLU A 50 -20.07 26.68 8.43
N GLU A 51 -21.21 26.16 8.00
CA GLU A 51 -22.27 25.68 8.91
C GLU A 51 -21.77 24.49 9.73
N ILE A 52 -21.09 23.52 9.11
CA ILE A 52 -20.46 22.37 9.80
C ILE A 52 -19.48 22.88 10.87
N GLN A 53 -18.56 23.78 10.50
CA GLN A 53 -17.59 24.35 11.44
C GLN A 53 -18.24 25.16 12.56
N SER A 54 -19.41 25.77 12.33
CA SER A 54 -20.15 26.48 13.37
C SER A 54 -20.85 25.53 14.35
N ILE A 55 -21.31 24.37 13.86
CA ILE A 55 -22.04 23.37 14.64
C ILE A 55 -21.09 22.56 15.53
N PHE A 56 -19.90 22.21 15.02
CA PHE A 56 -18.96 21.33 15.69
C PHE A 56 -17.74 22.07 16.25
N PRO A 57 -17.38 21.87 17.54
CA PRO A 57 -16.32 22.64 18.20
C PRO A 57 -14.90 22.26 17.75
N LYS A 58 -14.71 21.02 17.27
CA LYS A 58 -13.41 20.50 16.82
C LYS A 58 -13.55 20.01 15.38
N THR A 59 -13.03 20.80 14.45
CA THR A 59 -13.03 20.50 13.02
C THR A 59 -11.67 20.73 12.41
N VAL A 60 -11.33 19.96 11.37
CA VAL A 60 -10.14 20.19 10.53
C VAL A 60 -10.61 20.45 9.11
N ASP A 61 -10.20 21.60 8.57
CA ASP A 61 -10.39 21.90 7.15
C ASP A 61 -9.36 21.14 6.33
N VAL A 62 -9.84 20.19 5.53
CA VAL A 62 -9.04 19.40 4.60
C VAL A 62 -9.39 19.67 3.13
N GLY A 63 -10.37 20.53 2.89
CA GLY A 63 -10.98 20.70 1.57
C GLY A 63 -12.35 21.34 1.61
N ALA A 64 -12.55 22.41 2.39
CA ALA A 64 -13.79 23.18 2.42
C ALA A 64 -14.20 23.68 1.02
N GLU A 65 -13.24 24.01 0.15
CA GLU A 65 -13.47 24.38 -1.25
C GLU A 65 -14.15 23.27 -2.08
N HIS A 66 -14.03 22.02 -1.63
CA HIS A 66 -14.69 20.86 -2.21
C HIS A 66 -15.84 20.35 -1.32
N GLY A 67 -16.15 21.03 -0.22
CA GLY A 67 -17.26 20.69 0.66
C GLY A 67 -16.92 19.71 1.79
N THR A 68 -15.67 19.29 1.97
CA THR A 68 -15.30 18.27 2.97
C THR A 68 -14.64 18.90 4.19
N ILE A 69 -15.19 18.62 5.37
CA ILE A 69 -14.66 18.98 6.69
C ILE A 69 -14.49 17.71 7.52
N ILE A 70 -13.36 17.55 8.20
CA ILE A 70 -13.22 16.49 9.20
C ILE A 70 -13.81 16.98 10.52
N VAL A 71 -14.76 16.23 11.07
CA VAL A 71 -15.32 16.45 12.41
C VAL A 71 -14.68 15.47 13.39
N LEU A 72 -14.17 15.98 14.51
CA LEU A 72 -13.57 15.18 15.57
C LEU A 72 -14.56 15.00 16.72
N THR A 73 -14.84 13.75 17.09
CA THR A 73 -15.68 13.42 18.24
C THR A 73 -14.93 13.69 19.56
N PRO A 74 -15.63 13.74 20.72
CA PRO A 74 -14.99 13.88 22.03
C PRO A 74 -13.92 12.81 22.32
N ASP A 75 -14.09 11.60 21.74
CA ASP A 75 -13.18 10.45 21.89
C ASP A 75 -12.04 10.44 20.84
N GLU A 76 -11.84 11.55 20.14
CA GLU A 76 -10.80 11.74 19.11
C GLU A 76 -10.96 10.86 17.86
N GLU A 77 -12.16 10.32 17.60
CA GLU A 77 -12.47 9.72 16.30
C GLU A 77 -12.75 10.81 15.25
N SER A 78 -12.32 10.57 14.01
CA SER A 78 -12.48 11.49 12.90
C SER A 78 -13.49 10.99 11.88
N TYR A 79 -14.42 11.87 11.48
CA TYR A 79 -15.42 11.59 10.44
C TYR A 79 -15.32 12.62 9.32
N GLU A 80 -15.30 12.15 8.07
CA GLU A 80 -15.38 13.04 6.91
C GLU A 80 -16.85 13.44 6.69
N VAL A 81 -17.15 14.71 6.93
CA VAL A 81 -18.48 15.31 6.71
C VAL A 81 -18.41 16.16 5.44
N THR A 82 -19.14 15.76 4.42
CA THR A 82 -19.11 16.42 3.10
C THR A 82 -20.45 17.02 2.74
N THR A 83 -20.47 18.30 2.37
CA THR A 83 -21.65 18.98 1.85
C THR A 83 -22.11 18.34 0.53
N PHE A 84 -23.41 18.14 0.34
CA PHE A 84 -23.98 17.68 -0.92
C PHE A 84 -23.55 18.61 -2.04
N ARG A 85 -23.06 18.03 -3.13
CA ARG A 85 -22.56 18.82 -4.24
C ARG A 85 -22.84 18.15 -5.58
N THR A 86 -22.91 18.98 -6.61
CA THR A 86 -22.77 18.57 -8.00
C THR A 86 -21.43 19.09 -8.50
N ASP A 87 -20.73 18.23 -9.23
CA ASP A 87 -19.47 18.61 -9.86
C ASP A 87 -19.79 19.26 -11.23
N GLY A 88 -19.15 20.39 -11.53
CA GLY A 88 -19.28 21.09 -12.81
C GLY A 88 -18.58 20.38 -13.97
N ASN A 89 -18.23 21.14 -15.02
CA ASN A 89 -17.44 20.59 -16.11
C ASN A 89 -16.03 20.22 -15.64
N TYR A 90 -15.38 19.31 -16.36
CA TYR A 90 -14.03 18.88 -16.06
C TYR A 90 -13.15 19.23 -17.27
N THR A 91 -12.24 20.19 -17.10
CA THR A 91 -11.27 20.55 -18.15
C THR A 91 -10.00 19.69 -18.12
N ASP A 92 -9.62 19.18 -16.94
CA ASP A 92 -8.38 18.40 -16.72
C ASP A 92 -8.62 16.90 -16.49
N ASN A 93 -9.86 16.42 -16.66
CA ASN A 93 -10.29 15.04 -16.34
C ASN A 93 -9.98 14.60 -14.90
N ARG A 94 -10.01 15.55 -13.95
CA ARG A 94 -9.78 15.27 -12.51
C ARG A 94 -10.60 16.16 -11.59
N HIS A 95 -10.42 17.47 -11.67
CA HIS A 95 -11.10 18.42 -10.81
C HIS A 95 -12.21 19.08 -11.60
N PRO A 96 -13.43 19.14 -11.05
CA PRO A 96 -14.43 19.97 -11.67
C PRO A 96 -13.99 21.43 -11.60
N ASP A 97 -14.23 22.17 -12.68
CA ASP A 97 -13.94 23.61 -12.80
C ASP A 97 -14.68 24.40 -11.71
N GLU A 98 -15.82 23.88 -11.25
CA GLU A 98 -16.64 24.45 -10.18
C GLU A 98 -17.31 23.33 -9.38
N VAL A 99 -17.37 23.48 -8.06
CA VAL A 99 -18.16 22.64 -7.16
C VAL A 99 -19.37 23.45 -6.72
N ILE A 100 -20.58 22.95 -7.03
CA ILE A 100 -21.82 23.63 -6.68
C ILE A 100 -22.47 22.87 -5.54
N PHE A 101 -22.59 23.50 -4.38
CA PHE A 101 -23.31 22.92 -3.25
C PHE A 101 -24.81 22.89 -3.52
N VAL A 102 -25.42 21.73 -3.30
CA VAL A 102 -26.84 21.48 -3.51
C VAL A 102 -27.49 21.05 -2.21
N LYS A 103 -28.83 21.00 -2.19
CA LYS A 103 -29.58 20.49 -1.02
C LYS A 103 -30.19 19.11 -1.25
N SER A 104 -29.92 18.49 -2.40
CA SER A 104 -30.46 17.17 -2.75
C SER A 104 -29.41 16.09 -2.56
N LEU A 105 -29.71 15.12 -1.70
CA LEU A 105 -28.92 13.89 -1.56
C LEU A 105 -28.82 13.14 -2.89
N GLU A 106 -29.91 13.06 -3.65
CA GLU A 106 -29.95 12.31 -4.92
C GLU A 106 -28.94 12.86 -5.94
N GLU A 107 -28.79 14.19 -6.01
CA GLU A 107 -27.80 14.83 -6.89
C GLU A 107 -26.35 14.58 -6.42
N ASP A 108 -26.09 14.49 -5.10
CA ASP A 108 -24.78 14.06 -4.58
C ASP A 108 -24.48 12.59 -4.91
N LEU A 109 -25.47 11.71 -4.77
CA LEU A 109 -25.29 10.29 -5.08
C LEU A 109 -25.06 10.06 -6.58
N LYS A 110 -25.67 10.89 -7.44
CA LYS A 110 -25.60 10.80 -8.91
C LYS A 110 -24.20 11.01 -9.48
N ARG A 111 -23.36 11.85 -8.84
CA ARG A 111 -21.98 12.13 -9.28
C ARG A 111 -20.98 11.04 -8.92
N ARG A 112 -21.36 10.09 -8.05
CA ARG A 112 -20.47 9.02 -7.56
C ARG A 112 -20.04 8.07 -8.67
N ASP A 113 -19.02 7.27 -8.39
CA ASP A 113 -18.38 6.42 -9.39
C ASP A 113 -19.25 5.22 -9.78
N PHE A 114 -19.66 4.43 -8.81
CA PHE A 114 -20.39 3.17 -9.00
C PHE A 114 -21.65 3.12 -8.16
N THR A 115 -22.66 2.41 -8.67
CA THR A 115 -23.99 2.27 -8.03
C THR A 115 -23.88 1.70 -6.62
N MET A 116 -23.02 0.70 -6.41
CA MET A 116 -22.74 0.13 -5.08
C MET A 116 -22.16 1.14 -4.08
N ASN A 117 -21.59 2.26 -4.53
CA ASN A 117 -21.08 3.34 -3.67
C ASN A 117 -22.04 4.55 -3.65
N ALA A 118 -23.13 4.51 -4.39
CA ALA A 118 -24.14 5.56 -4.51
C ALA A 118 -25.39 5.22 -3.68
N ILE A 119 -25.16 4.65 -2.50
CA ILE A 119 -26.16 4.26 -1.51
C ILE A 119 -25.97 5.14 -0.28
N ALA A 120 -27.07 5.57 0.31
CA ALA A 120 -27.09 6.29 1.56
C ALA A 120 -27.89 5.54 2.64
N MET A 121 -27.57 5.80 3.91
CA MET A 121 -28.26 5.24 5.06
C MET A 121 -28.48 6.33 6.11
N ASN A 122 -29.72 6.47 6.59
CA ASN A 122 -30.01 7.43 7.65
C ASN A 122 -29.66 6.88 9.05
N LYS A 123 -29.77 7.71 10.09
CA LYS A 123 -29.49 7.32 11.49
C LYS A 123 -30.35 6.17 12.04
N HIS A 124 -31.46 5.84 11.37
CA HIS A 124 -32.35 4.73 11.74
C HIS A 124 -32.05 3.45 10.95
N GLY A 125 -31.03 3.45 10.09
CA GLY A 125 -30.65 2.31 9.27
C GLY A 125 -31.53 2.12 8.02
N LYS A 126 -32.34 3.12 7.67
CA LYS A 126 -33.13 3.09 6.43
C LYS A 126 -32.19 3.38 5.26
N ILE A 127 -32.17 2.45 4.29
CA ILE A 127 -31.41 2.58 3.05
C ILE A 127 -32.13 3.46 2.04
N ILE A 128 -31.37 4.29 1.36
CA ILE A 128 -31.78 5.16 0.27
C ILE A 128 -30.88 4.82 -0.93
N ASP A 129 -31.45 4.15 -1.92
CA ASP A 129 -30.75 3.63 -3.09
C ASP A 129 -31.45 4.03 -4.40
N PRO A 130 -31.24 5.28 -4.87
CA PRO A 130 -31.86 5.76 -6.11
C PRO A 130 -31.26 5.16 -7.40
N PHE A 131 -30.14 4.43 -7.30
CA PHE A 131 -29.37 3.96 -8.47
C PHE A 131 -29.19 2.44 -8.57
N ASP A 132 -29.98 1.66 -7.83
CA ASP A 132 -29.95 0.19 -7.78
C ASP A 132 -28.60 -0.40 -7.31
N GLY A 133 -27.91 0.28 -6.39
CA GLY A 133 -26.69 -0.21 -5.76
C GLY A 133 -26.87 -1.51 -4.98
N GLU A 134 -27.94 -1.68 -4.22
CA GLU A 134 -28.25 -2.92 -3.49
C GLU A 134 -28.41 -4.10 -4.46
N LYS A 135 -29.06 -3.86 -5.59
CA LYS A 135 -29.26 -4.87 -6.63
C LYS A 135 -27.94 -5.28 -7.27
N ASP A 136 -27.04 -4.34 -7.52
CA ASP A 136 -25.72 -4.62 -8.09
C ASP A 136 -24.78 -5.30 -7.09
N ILE A 137 -24.88 -4.96 -5.79
CA ILE A 137 -24.21 -5.69 -4.69
C ILE A 137 -24.67 -7.16 -4.70
N ASN A 138 -25.99 -7.40 -4.72
CA ASN A 138 -26.55 -8.75 -4.73
C ASN A 138 -26.14 -9.55 -5.99
N ARG A 139 -25.99 -8.89 -7.14
CA ARG A 139 -25.54 -9.49 -8.39
C ARG A 139 -24.02 -9.64 -8.50
N LYS A 140 -23.26 -9.05 -7.58
CA LYS A 140 -21.78 -8.97 -7.62
C LYS A 140 -21.26 -8.30 -8.90
N VAL A 141 -21.86 -7.16 -9.24
CA VAL A 141 -21.55 -6.38 -10.45
C VAL A 141 -21.10 -4.98 -10.06
N ILE A 142 -20.02 -4.50 -10.70
CA ILE A 142 -19.59 -3.10 -10.64
C ILE A 142 -20.15 -2.40 -11.87
N ARG A 143 -21.05 -1.45 -11.63
CA ARG A 143 -21.70 -0.63 -12.66
C ARG A 143 -21.55 0.84 -12.32
N THR A 144 -21.25 1.66 -13.32
CA THR A 144 -21.18 3.12 -13.15
C THR A 144 -22.55 3.72 -12.84
N VAL A 145 -22.57 4.83 -12.09
CA VAL A 145 -23.78 5.65 -11.98
C VAL A 145 -23.99 6.38 -13.31
N GLY A 146 -25.14 6.20 -13.97
CA GLY A 146 -25.37 6.75 -15.30
C GLY A 146 -24.46 6.15 -16.38
N LYS A 147 -24.05 6.96 -17.36
CA LYS A 147 -23.25 6.49 -18.52
C LYS A 147 -21.76 6.37 -18.17
N ALA A 148 -21.18 5.22 -18.47
CA ALA A 148 -19.78 4.91 -18.16
C ALA A 148 -18.77 5.91 -18.77
N MET A 149 -18.92 6.25 -20.05
CA MET A 149 -18.02 7.21 -20.73
C MET A 149 -18.04 8.59 -20.06
N ASP A 150 -19.22 9.08 -19.67
CA ASP A 150 -19.33 10.36 -18.97
C ASP A 150 -18.58 10.29 -17.63
N ARG A 151 -18.75 9.19 -16.86
CA ARG A 151 -18.02 9.00 -15.59
C ARG A 151 -16.51 8.98 -15.75
N PHE A 152 -16.01 8.29 -16.77
CA PHE A 152 -14.56 8.15 -16.99
C PHE A 152 -13.92 9.42 -17.56
N ARG A 153 -14.69 10.24 -18.30
CA ARG A 153 -14.22 11.54 -18.78
C ARG A 153 -14.16 12.58 -17.68
N GLU A 154 -15.00 12.47 -16.65
CA GLU A 154 -14.88 13.34 -15.47
C GLU A 154 -13.67 13.01 -14.61
N ASP A 155 -13.49 11.74 -14.24
CA ASP A 155 -12.27 11.29 -13.54
C ASP A 155 -11.82 9.93 -14.09
N ALA A 156 -10.77 9.96 -14.90
CA ALA A 156 -10.22 8.77 -15.54
C ALA A 156 -9.70 7.73 -14.53
N LEU A 157 -9.39 8.14 -13.28
CA LEU A 157 -9.02 7.20 -12.22
C LEU A 157 -10.16 6.21 -11.91
N ARG A 158 -11.42 6.57 -12.17
CA ARG A 158 -12.58 5.68 -11.96
C ARG A 158 -12.45 4.37 -12.75
N MET A 159 -11.78 4.37 -13.91
CA MET A 159 -11.50 3.14 -14.65
C MET A 159 -10.61 2.18 -13.85
N LEU A 160 -9.52 2.69 -13.28
CA LEU A 160 -8.61 1.88 -12.46
C LEU A 160 -9.27 1.46 -11.14
N ARG A 161 -10.12 2.33 -10.55
CA ARG A 161 -10.95 1.97 -9.39
C ARG A 161 -11.93 0.84 -9.67
N ALA A 162 -12.51 0.77 -10.87
CA ALA A 162 -13.39 -0.33 -11.26
C ALA A 162 -12.64 -1.67 -11.19
N VAL A 163 -11.43 -1.72 -11.76
CA VAL A 163 -10.56 -2.90 -11.74
C VAL A 163 -10.09 -3.22 -10.32
N ARG A 164 -9.72 -2.20 -9.52
CA ARG A 164 -9.39 -2.37 -8.10
C ARG A 164 -10.56 -2.99 -7.34
N PHE A 165 -11.78 -2.45 -7.47
CA PHE A 165 -12.94 -2.99 -6.78
C PHE A 165 -13.28 -4.41 -7.24
N ALA A 166 -13.09 -4.72 -8.52
CA ALA A 166 -13.24 -6.09 -9.01
C ALA A 166 -12.29 -7.04 -8.29
N SER A 167 -11.04 -6.61 -8.05
CA SER A 167 -10.09 -7.35 -7.22
C SER A 167 -10.52 -7.44 -5.74
N GLN A 168 -10.88 -6.33 -5.10
CA GLN A 168 -11.17 -6.32 -3.66
C GLN A 168 -12.46 -7.06 -3.27
N LEU A 169 -13.47 -7.00 -4.14
CA LEU A 169 -14.81 -7.55 -3.88
C LEU A 169 -15.06 -8.86 -4.62
N SER A 170 -14.18 -9.24 -5.57
CA SER A 170 -14.40 -10.37 -6.49
C SER A 170 -15.70 -10.21 -7.30
N TYR A 171 -15.95 -9.00 -7.79
CA TYR A 171 -17.13 -8.63 -8.57
C TYR A 171 -16.78 -8.52 -10.05
N SER A 172 -17.72 -8.87 -10.92
CA SER A 172 -17.60 -8.64 -12.37
C SER A 172 -17.87 -7.19 -12.74
N LEU A 173 -17.36 -6.72 -13.89
CA LEU A 173 -17.78 -5.44 -14.46
C LEU A 173 -19.05 -5.61 -15.31
N GLU A 174 -19.95 -4.65 -15.22
CA GLU A 174 -21.07 -4.55 -16.16
C GLU A 174 -20.56 -4.29 -17.59
N ALA A 175 -21.22 -4.85 -18.60
CA ALA A 175 -20.76 -4.82 -19.99
C ALA A 175 -20.51 -3.38 -20.51
N THR A 176 -21.42 -2.44 -20.27
CA THR A 176 -21.24 -1.04 -20.68
C THR A 176 -20.14 -0.33 -19.90
N THR A 177 -19.98 -0.65 -18.61
CA THR A 177 -18.86 -0.21 -17.80
C THR A 177 -17.53 -0.71 -18.37
N PHE A 178 -17.42 -2.00 -18.71
CA PHE A 178 -16.23 -2.59 -19.32
C PHE A 178 -15.88 -1.94 -20.68
N LEU A 179 -16.88 -1.79 -21.56
CA LEU A 179 -16.70 -1.15 -22.86
C LEU A 179 -16.31 0.33 -22.73
N GLY A 180 -16.86 1.04 -21.73
CA GLY A 180 -16.48 2.41 -21.41
C GLY A 180 -15.00 2.52 -21.04
N ILE A 181 -14.48 1.59 -20.24
CA ILE A 181 -13.05 1.55 -19.90
C ILE A 181 -12.22 1.36 -21.17
N GLN A 182 -12.59 0.40 -22.03
CA GLN A 182 -11.83 0.15 -23.27
C GLN A 182 -11.81 1.35 -24.21
N ALA A 183 -12.91 2.11 -24.27
CA ALA A 183 -13.04 3.28 -25.13
C ALA A 183 -12.19 4.46 -24.63
N ASP A 184 -12.19 4.74 -23.33
CA ASP A 184 -11.59 5.95 -22.75
C ASP A 184 -10.26 5.69 -22.00
N LYS A 185 -9.71 4.47 -22.03
CA LYS A 185 -8.45 4.07 -21.34
C LYS A 185 -7.27 5.03 -21.51
N ALA A 186 -7.16 5.69 -22.66
CA ALA A 186 -6.08 6.66 -22.94
C ALA A 186 -6.12 7.88 -22.01
N LEU A 187 -7.29 8.24 -21.47
CA LEU A 187 -7.42 9.32 -20.49
C LEU A 187 -6.64 9.04 -19.20
N LEU A 188 -6.25 7.78 -18.95
CA LEU A 188 -5.43 7.42 -17.82
C LEU A 188 -4.04 8.10 -17.89
N GLU A 189 -3.56 8.54 -19.06
CA GLU A 189 -2.32 9.35 -19.19
C GLU A 189 -2.38 10.65 -18.39
N ASN A 190 -3.57 11.27 -18.27
CA ASN A 190 -3.78 12.53 -17.57
C ASN A 190 -3.82 12.35 -16.05
N VAL A 191 -3.88 11.11 -15.56
CA VAL A 191 -3.92 10.82 -14.13
C VAL A 191 -2.51 10.79 -13.55
N SER A 192 -2.31 11.52 -12.44
CA SER A 192 -1.04 11.50 -11.69
C SER A 192 -0.65 10.08 -11.28
N ILE A 193 0.64 9.76 -11.38
CA ILE A 193 1.16 8.44 -11.03
C ILE A 193 0.84 8.06 -9.57
N GLU A 194 0.94 9.00 -8.63
CA GLU A 194 0.69 8.77 -7.21
C GLU A 194 -0.70 8.18 -6.96
N ARG A 195 -1.73 8.70 -7.66
CA ARG A 195 -3.09 8.16 -7.61
C ARG A 195 -3.16 6.76 -8.21
N LYS A 196 -2.50 6.51 -9.34
CA LYS A 196 -2.41 5.16 -9.95
C LYS A 196 -1.75 4.17 -9.00
N THR A 197 -0.68 4.58 -8.31
CA THR A 197 0.06 3.77 -7.34
C THR A 197 -0.84 3.31 -6.20
N ILE A 198 -1.65 4.21 -5.62
CA ILE A 198 -2.58 3.87 -4.53
C ILE A 198 -3.62 2.84 -4.99
N GLU A 199 -4.19 3.03 -6.18
CA GLU A 199 -5.17 2.09 -6.74
C GLU A 199 -4.54 0.73 -7.06
N MET A 200 -3.31 0.72 -7.59
CA MET A 200 -2.57 -0.50 -7.89
C MET A 200 -2.20 -1.28 -6.61
N GLU A 201 -1.73 -0.61 -5.56
CA GLU A 201 -1.44 -1.25 -4.28
C GLU A 201 -2.69 -1.93 -3.69
N LYS A 202 -3.84 -1.23 -3.73
CA LYS A 202 -5.12 -1.80 -3.27
C LYS A 202 -5.63 -2.94 -4.15
N LEU A 203 -5.36 -2.88 -5.46
CA LEU A 203 -5.70 -3.94 -6.40
C LEU A 203 -4.90 -5.21 -6.10
N LEU A 204 -3.59 -5.09 -5.87
CA LEU A 204 -2.69 -6.23 -5.67
C LEU A 204 -3.03 -7.04 -4.41
N VAL A 205 -3.52 -6.40 -3.35
CA VAL A 205 -3.89 -7.08 -2.10
C VAL A 205 -5.35 -7.53 -2.05
N GLY A 206 -6.12 -7.34 -3.12
CA GLY A 206 -7.51 -7.79 -3.20
C GLY A 206 -7.64 -9.31 -3.26
N GLN A 207 -8.74 -9.85 -2.72
CA GLN A 207 -8.97 -11.30 -2.69
C GLN A 207 -9.11 -11.90 -4.10
N GLY A 208 -9.67 -11.13 -5.03
CA GLY A 208 -9.82 -11.45 -6.44
C GLY A 208 -8.71 -10.87 -7.32
N VAL A 209 -7.47 -10.75 -6.82
CA VAL A 209 -6.34 -10.14 -7.57
C VAL A 209 -6.14 -10.76 -8.95
N LYS A 210 -6.33 -12.07 -9.09
CA LYS A 210 -6.30 -12.76 -10.38
C LYS A 210 -7.24 -12.11 -11.40
N PHE A 211 -8.49 -11.98 -11.02
CA PHE A 211 -9.52 -11.39 -11.87
C PHE A 211 -9.28 -9.89 -12.10
N GLY A 212 -8.77 -9.17 -11.10
CA GLY A 212 -8.36 -7.77 -11.25
C GLY A 212 -7.25 -7.59 -12.28
N LEU A 213 -6.21 -8.42 -12.25
CA LEU A 213 -5.11 -8.36 -13.22
C LEU A 213 -5.55 -8.81 -14.63
N GLU A 214 -6.44 -9.81 -14.72
CA GLU A 214 -7.09 -10.20 -15.98
C GLU A 214 -7.88 -9.03 -16.59
N LEU A 215 -8.67 -8.32 -15.78
CA LEU A 215 -9.39 -7.12 -16.21
C LEU A 215 -8.43 -5.99 -16.62
N LEU A 216 -7.35 -5.78 -15.87
CA LEU A 216 -6.35 -4.77 -16.20
C LEU A 216 -5.76 -4.98 -17.60
N VAL A 217 -5.47 -6.24 -17.95
CA VAL A 217 -4.94 -6.63 -19.26
C VAL A 217 -6.01 -6.58 -20.35
N THR A 218 -7.19 -7.16 -20.12
CA THR A 218 -8.25 -7.28 -21.14
C THR A 218 -8.92 -5.93 -21.47
N THR A 219 -8.96 -5.01 -20.52
CA THR A 219 -9.37 -3.62 -20.77
C THR A 219 -8.29 -2.81 -21.49
N GLY A 220 -7.02 -3.24 -21.40
CA GLY A 220 -5.87 -2.54 -21.97
C GLY A 220 -5.41 -1.34 -21.12
N LEU A 221 -5.83 -1.25 -19.86
CA LEU A 221 -5.38 -0.20 -18.94
C LEU A 221 -3.89 -0.36 -18.57
N HIS A 222 -3.35 -1.58 -18.63
CA HIS A 222 -1.95 -1.86 -18.30
C HIS A 222 -0.96 -1.02 -19.13
N SER A 223 -1.24 -0.76 -20.41
CA SER A 223 -0.36 0.05 -21.27
C SER A 223 -0.22 1.51 -20.83
N PHE A 224 -1.10 2.00 -19.94
CA PHE A 224 -1.06 3.38 -19.40
C PHE A 224 -0.53 3.44 -17.96
N LEU A 225 0.00 2.31 -17.46
CA LEU A 225 0.66 2.18 -16.17
C LEU A 225 2.19 2.11 -16.35
N PRO A 226 2.98 2.70 -15.43
CA PRO A 226 4.43 2.75 -15.58
C PRO A 226 5.07 1.37 -15.77
N GLN A 227 5.74 1.20 -16.93
CA GLN A 227 6.51 0.01 -17.29
C GLN A 227 5.74 -1.32 -17.31
N PHE A 228 4.43 -1.27 -17.56
CA PHE A 228 3.58 -2.46 -17.69
C PHE A 228 3.35 -2.88 -19.15
N ASP A 229 3.75 -2.05 -20.12
CA ASP A 229 3.63 -2.36 -21.54
C ASP A 229 4.48 -3.59 -21.91
N GLY A 230 3.89 -4.53 -22.65
CA GLY A 230 4.52 -5.81 -23.00
C GLY A 230 4.69 -6.80 -21.84
N LYS A 231 4.07 -6.55 -20.68
CA LYS A 231 4.13 -7.43 -19.48
C LYS A 231 2.83 -8.19 -19.22
N GLU A 232 1.95 -8.32 -20.20
CA GLU A 232 0.63 -8.95 -20.06
C GLU A 232 0.72 -10.37 -19.52
N GLY A 233 1.61 -11.18 -20.10
CA GLY A 233 1.80 -12.57 -19.67
C GLY A 233 2.31 -12.68 -18.23
N GLN A 234 3.14 -11.74 -17.78
CA GLN A 234 3.64 -11.69 -16.41
C GLN A 234 2.55 -11.22 -15.44
N LEU A 235 1.76 -10.20 -15.81
CA LEU A 235 0.62 -9.72 -15.03
C LEU A 235 -0.41 -10.84 -14.81
N LEU A 236 -0.75 -11.61 -15.85
CA LEU A 236 -1.68 -12.73 -15.73
C LEU A 236 -1.15 -13.82 -14.78
N LYS A 237 0.15 -14.17 -14.88
CA LYS A 237 0.80 -15.15 -13.98
C LYS A 237 0.86 -14.66 -12.53
N LEU A 238 1.06 -13.36 -12.33
CA LEU A 238 1.06 -12.74 -11.01
C LEU A 238 -0.30 -12.91 -10.30
N GLY A 239 -1.38 -13.06 -11.06
CA GLY A 239 -2.71 -13.36 -10.53
C GLY A 239 -2.79 -14.67 -9.74
N ASP A 240 -1.92 -15.64 -10.00
CA ASP A 240 -1.87 -16.92 -9.27
C ASP A 240 -1.07 -16.83 -7.95
N VAL A 241 -0.40 -15.69 -7.71
CA VAL A 241 0.40 -15.43 -6.51
C VAL A 241 -0.51 -14.93 -5.38
N PRO A 242 -0.45 -15.47 -4.15
CA PRO A 242 -1.30 -15.06 -3.04
C PRO A 242 -0.87 -13.72 -2.41
N LEU A 243 -0.88 -12.65 -3.21
CA LEU A 243 -0.46 -11.29 -2.83
C LEU A 243 -1.19 -10.72 -1.61
N HIS A 244 -2.46 -11.11 -1.41
CA HIS A 244 -3.27 -10.71 -0.25
C HIS A 244 -2.67 -11.13 1.11
N ARG A 245 -1.69 -12.05 1.13
CA ARG A 245 -0.97 -12.47 2.35
C ARG A 245 0.11 -11.48 2.79
N LEU A 246 0.57 -10.63 1.87
CA LEU A 246 1.65 -9.67 2.12
C LEU A 246 1.12 -8.50 2.94
N LYS A 247 1.89 -8.08 3.94
CA LYS A 247 1.46 -7.02 4.88
C LYS A 247 2.09 -5.66 4.59
N THR A 248 3.28 -5.64 4.00
CA THR A 248 4.06 -4.42 3.82
C THR A 248 4.09 -4.00 2.36
N ARG A 249 4.17 -2.68 2.13
CA ARG A 249 4.33 -2.11 0.78
C ARG A 249 5.59 -2.64 0.11
N SER A 250 6.71 -2.72 0.83
CA SER A 250 7.97 -3.27 0.30
C SER A 250 7.84 -4.72 -0.14
N ALA A 251 7.13 -5.57 0.60
CA ALA A 251 6.88 -6.95 0.18
C ALA A 251 6.05 -7.03 -1.10
N ILE A 252 4.95 -6.27 -1.19
CA ILE A 252 4.08 -6.22 -2.38
C ILE A 252 4.87 -5.80 -3.62
N TRP A 253 5.65 -4.72 -3.52
CA TRP A 253 6.47 -4.23 -4.63
C TRP A 253 7.65 -5.16 -4.96
N SER A 254 8.17 -5.92 -4.00
CA SER A 254 9.18 -6.96 -4.25
C SER A 254 8.60 -8.10 -5.09
N VAL A 255 7.41 -8.59 -4.74
CA VAL A 255 6.71 -9.62 -5.52
C VAL A 255 6.35 -9.10 -6.91
N LEU A 256 5.87 -7.86 -7.04
CA LEU A 256 5.55 -7.26 -8.33
C LEU A 256 6.79 -7.13 -9.23
N ALA A 257 7.88 -6.54 -8.73
CA ALA A 257 9.11 -6.36 -9.50
C ALA A 257 9.71 -7.72 -9.94
N TYR A 258 9.72 -8.71 -9.04
CA TYR A 258 10.18 -10.07 -9.36
C TYR A 258 9.25 -10.74 -10.39
N GLY A 259 7.94 -10.70 -10.18
CA GLY A 259 6.94 -11.35 -11.05
C GLY A 259 6.90 -10.75 -12.46
N LEU A 260 7.09 -9.44 -12.59
CA LEU A 260 7.22 -8.74 -13.88
C LEU A 260 8.57 -8.97 -14.56
N LYS A 261 9.51 -9.65 -13.89
CA LYS A 261 10.87 -9.87 -14.36
C LYS A 261 11.54 -8.55 -14.74
N ILE A 262 11.51 -7.59 -13.83
CA ILE A 262 12.22 -6.32 -14.01
C ILE A 262 13.72 -6.60 -13.83
N ASP A 263 14.53 -6.14 -14.77
CA ASP A 263 15.97 -6.34 -14.72
C ASP A 263 16.57 -5.62 -13.52
N LYS A 264 17.57 -6.24 -12.89
CA LYS A 264 18.22 -5.72 -11.66
C LYS A 264 18.75 -4.29 -11.82
N ALA A 265 19.23 -3.94 -13.01
CA ALA A 265 19.71 -2.60 -13.32
C ALA A 265 18.57 -1.56 -13.40
N GLU A 266 17.34 -1.99 -13.68
CA GLU A 266 16.17 -1.13 -13.92
C GLU A 266 15.19 -1.10 -12.75
N VAL A 267 15.33 -1.99 -11.75
CA VAL A 267 14.44 -2.07 -10.58
C VAL A 267 14.23 -0.71 -9.90
N VAL A 268 15.30 0.07 -9.73
CA VAL A 268 15.19 1.39 -9.09
C VAL A 268 14.35 2.33 -9.94
N ASP A 269 14.61 2.38 -11.24
CA ASP A 269 13.89 3.23 -12.18
C ASP A 269 12.42 2.81 -12.31
N PHE A 270 12.14 1.51 -12.32
CA PHE A 270 10.80 0.94 -12.21
C PHE A 270 10.06 1.48 -10.98
N LEU A 271 10.62 1.34 -9.79
CA LEU A 271 9.97 1.76 -8.55
C LEU A 271 9.81 3.28 -8.44
N VAL A 272 10.78 4.05 -8.97
CA VAL A 272 10.72 5.51 -9.02
C VAL A 272 9.66 5.98 -10.04
N SER A 273 9.47 5.26 -11.14
CA SER A 273 8.42 5.55 -12.12
C SER A 273 7.00 5.41 -11.54
N TRP A 274 6.85 4.65 -10.45
CA TRP A 274 5.63 4.53 -9.64
C TRP A 274 5.57 5.53 -8.46
N LYS A 275 6.49 6.51 -8.41
CA LYS A 275 6.56 7.57 -7.39
C LYS A 275 6.62 7.03 -5.96
N LEU A 276 7.27 5.88 -5.77
CA LEU A 276 7.38 5.27 -4.45
C LEU A 276 8.35 6.04 -3.54
N PRO A 277 8.09 6.08 -2.21
CA PRO A 277 9.02 6.70 -1.27
C PRO A 277 10.40 6.03 -1.30
N LYS A 278 11.48 6.83 -1.18
CA LYS A 278 12.88 6.33 -1.22
C LYS A 278 13.15 5.15 -0.27
N LYS A 279 12.53 5.16 0.92
CA LYS A 279 12.64 4.06 1.89
C LYS A 279 12.08 2.74 1.33
N ILE A 280 10.94 2.79 0.63
CA ILE A 280 10.35 1.61 -0.02
C ILE A 280 11.22 1.15 -1.18
N VAL A 281 11.66 2.07 -2.04
CA VAL A 281 12.56 1.76 -3.17
C VAL A 281 13.81 1.01 -2.69
N LYS A 282 14.47 1.53 -1.66
CA LYS A 282 15.63 0.90 -1.04
C LYS A 282 15.30 -0.49 -0.48
N SER A 283 14.21 -0.62 0.27
CA SER A 283 13.82 -1.89 0.89
C SER A 283 13.52 -2.97 -0.15
N VAL A 284 12.83 -2.62 -1.26
CA VAL A 284 12.57 -3.55 -2.36
C VAL A 284 13.86 -4.00 -3.04
N ALA A 285 14.77 -3.07 -3.35
CA ALA A 285 16.05 -3.41 -3.97
C ALA A 285 16.91 -4.34 -3.09
N GLU A 286 16.94 -4.08 -1.78
CA GLU A 286 17.62 -4.92 -0.79
C GLU A 286 16.97 -6.30 -0.66
N ASN A 287 15.64 -6.38 -0.68
CA ASN A 287 14.91 -7.65 -0.67
C ASN A 287 15.26 -8.50 -1.89
N LEU A 288 15.19 -7.91 -3.10
CA LEU A 288 15.51 -8.64 -4.33
C LEU A 288 16.95 -9.14 -4.35
N LEU A 289 17.90 -8.33 -3.89
CA LEU A 289 19.31 -8.75 -3.76
C LEU A 289 19.48 -9.89 -2.74
N LEU A 290 18.80 -9.81 -1.60
CA LEU A 290 18.83 -10.84 -0.56
C LEU A 290 18.23 -12.16 -1.09
N MET A 291 17.07 -12.09 -1.74
CA MET A 291 16.40 -13.24 -2.35
C MET A 291 17.26 -13.92 -3.41
N GLU A 292 17.97 -13.15 -4.23
CA GLU A 292 18.93 -13.67 -5.23
C GLU A 292 20.05 -14.47 -4.53
N LYS A 293 20.67 -13.88 -3.50
CA LYS A 293 21.72 -14.57 -2.71
C LYS A 293 21.22 -15.85 -2.07
N ILE A 294 20.02 -15.84 -1.48
CA ILE A 294 19.42 -17.02 -0.84
C ILE A 294 19.11 -18.11 -1.87
N GLN A 295 18.60 -17.76 -3.06
CA GLN A 295 18.36 -18.75 -4.12
C GLN A 295 19.64 -19.43 -4.61
N HIS A 296 20.78 -18.72 -4.59
CA HIS A 296 22.07 -19.29 -5.02
C HIS A 296 22.82 -20.06 -3.93
N LEU A 297 22.77 -19.60 -2.68
CA LEU A 297 23.63 -20.08 -1.59
C LEU A 297 22.87 -20.66 -0.40
N GLY A 298 21.53 -20.66 -0.47
CA GLY A 298 20.67 -20.96 0.68
C GLY A 298 20.69 -19.86 1.73
N TRP A 299 19.92 -20.06 2.80
CA TRP A 299 19.95 -19.18 3.97
C TRP A 299 21.29 -19.30 4.70
N GLN A 300 21.93 -18.16 4.97
CA GLN A 300 23.20 -18.06 5.68
C GLN A 300 23.08 -17.08 6.84
N ARG A 301 23.83 -17.31 7.94
CA ARG A 301 23.88 -16.39 9.09
C ARG A 301 24.30 -14.98 8.68
N GLU A 302 25.28 -14.88 7.78
CA GLU A 302 25.74 -13.59 7.25
C GLU A 302 24.61 -12.79 6.61
N PHE A 303 23.72 -13.45 5.88
CA PHE A 303 22.61 -12.78 5.22
C PHE A 303 21.62 -12.23 6.24
N VAL A 304 21.29 -13.04 7.26
CA VAL A 304 20.40 -12.65 8.35
C VAL A 304 21.00 -11.53 9.19
N TYR A 305 22.30 -11.60 9.49
CA TYR A 305 23.03 -10.56 10.21
C TYR A 305 23.02 -9.22 9.47
N ARG A 306 23.47 -9.21 8.20
CA ARG A 306 23.55 -7.97 7.39
C ARG A 306 22.17 -7.37 7.11
N ALA A 307 21.16 -8.21 6.88
CA ALA A 307 19.81 -7.75 6.58
C ALA A 307 19.05 -7.32 7.85
N GLY A 308 19.37 -7.91 9.00
CA GLY A 308 18.56 -7.82 10.23
C GLY A 308 17.32 -8.73 10.17
N LEU A 309 16.73 -8.99 11.34
CA LEU A 309 15.61 -9.91 11.51
C LEU A 309 14.39 -9.50 10.66
N GLU A 310 13.92 -8.26 10.80
CA GLU A 310 12.68 -7.80 10.14
C GLU A 310 12.75 -7.97 8.61
N ARG A 311 13.86 -7.52 7.99
CA ARG A 311 14.05 -7.66 6.54
C ARG A 311 14.19 -9.12 6.12
N SER A 312 14.88 -9.93 6.92
CA SER A 312 15.01 -11.37 6.64
C SER A 312 13.65 -12.06 6.66
N LEU A 313 12.78 -11.71 7.61
CA LEU A 313 11.41 -12.22 7.70
C LEU A 313 10.54 -11.72 6.53
N GLU A 314 10.69 -10.48 6.10
CA GLU A 314 9.99 -9.94 4.93
C GLU A 314 10.43 -10.63 3.64
N ALA A 315 11.73 -10.76 3.39
CA ALA A 315 12.27 -11.46 2.23
C ALA A 315 11.82 -12.93 2.20
N HIS A 316 11.80 -13.59 3.36
CA HIS A 316 11.25 -14.93 3.49
C HIS A 316 9.76 -15.00 3.10
N GLU A 317 8.94 -14.08 3.60
CA GLU A 317 7.51 -14.00 3.26
C GLU A 317 7.30 -13.80 1.74
N VAL A 318 8.09 -12.93 1.12
CA VAL A 318 8.09 -12.70 -0.32
C VAL A 318 8.46 -13.97 -1.10
N MET A 319 9.52 -14.69 -0.68
CA MET A 319 9.94 -15.94 -1.33
C MET A 319 8.89 -17.04 -1.21
N VAL A 320 8.27 -17.20 -0.03
CA VAL A 320 7.19 -18.17 0.18
C VAL A 320 6.00 -17.86 -0.71
N VAL A 321 5.57 -16.60 -0.80
CA VAL A 321 4.44 -16.19 -1.65
C VAL A 321 4.75 -16.42 -3.14
N LEU A 322 5.99 -16.22 -3.57
CA LEU A 322 6.46 -16.51 -4.93
C LEU A 322 6.68 -18.01 -5.21
N GLY A 323 6.57 -18.88 -4.20
CA GLY A 323 6.86 -20.31 -4.32
C GLY A 323 8.35 -20.62 -4.50
N LEU A 324 9.24 -19.71 -4.11
CA LEU A 324 10.70 -19.88 -4.14
C LEU A 324 11.24 -20.55 -2.89
N ASP A 325 10.42 -20.63 -1.84
CA ASP A 325 10.76 -21.25 -0.58
C ASP A 325 9.57 -22.08 -0.08
N GLU A 326 9.74 -23.39 0.00
CA GLU A 326 8.66 -24.32 0.39
C GLU A 326 8.40 -24.29 1.91
N ASP A 327 9.40 -23.89 2.70
CA ASP A 327 9.24 -23.79 4.15
C ASP A 327 8.49 -22.50 4.50
N THR A 328 7.17 -22.65 4.67
CA THR A 328 6.30 -21.56 5.11
C THR A 328 6.57 -21.10 6.54
N SER A 329 7.34 -21.87 7.33
CA SER A 329 7.70 -21.51 8.70
C SER A 329 8.77 -20.44 8.72
N LYS A 330 8.60 -19.45 9.59
CA LYS A 330 9.64 -18.45 9.87
C LYS A 330 10.76 -18.99 10.76
N LYS A 331 10.64 -20.24 11.23
CA LYS A 331 11.52 -20.84 12.23
C LYS A 331 12.99 -20.82 11.81
N LYS A 332 13.33 -21.20 10.58
CA LYS A 332 14.74 -21.19 10.14
C LYS A 332 15.39 -19.80 10.23
N VAL A 333 14.62 -18.74 9.95
CA VAL A 333 15.13 -17.36 10.00
C VAL A 333 15.32 -16.93 11.45
N TYR A 334 14.37 -17.28 12.33
CA TYR A 334 14.51 -17.06 13.77
C TYR A 334 15.69 -17.84 14.34
N ASP A 335 15.81 -19.13 14.06
CA ASP A 335 16.90 -19.98 14.53
C ASP A 335 18.26 -19.40 14.08
N LEU A 336 18.38 -18.94 12.83
CA LEU A 336 19.60 -18.29 12.36
C LEU A 336 19.90 -16.98 13.09
N TYR A 337 18.89 -16.17 13.38
CA TYR A 337 19.04 -14.88 14.07
C TYR A 337 19.35 -15.04 15.57
N GLU A 338 18.65 -15.93 16.27
CA GLU A 338 18.84 -16.19 17.70
C GLU A 338 20.20 -16.82 17.99
N ASN A 339 20.77 -17.55 17.03
CA ASN A 339 22.11 -18.14 17.13
C ASN A 339 23.19 -17.27 16.47
N LEU A 340 22.96 -15.97 16.24
CA LEU A 340 24.01 -15.07 15.79
C LEU A 340 25.01 -14.80 16.93
N PRO A 341 26.32 -14.89 16.68
CA PRO A 341 27.34 -14.59 17.70
C PRO A 341 27.34 -13.13 18.18
N ILE A 342 26.89 -12.21 17.31
CA ILE A 342 26.71 -10.77 17.56
C ILE A 342 25.55 -10.24 16.72
N TYR A 343 24.90 -9.15 17.16
CA TYR A 343 23.82 -8.48 16.42
C TYR A 343 24.23 -7.14 15.80
N SER A 344 25.38 -6.61 16.24
CA SER A 344 26.04 -5.43 15.66
C SER A 344 27.51 -5.39 16.07
N LEU A 345 28.30 -4.56 15.38
CA LEU A 345 29.68 -4.24 15.78
C LEU A 345 29.83 -3.82 17.25
N LYS A 346 28.78 -3.26 17.88
CA LYS A 346 28.83 -2.82 19.28
C LYS A 346 28.81 -3.99 20.28
N ASP A 347 28.40 -5.16 19.85
CA ASP A 347 28.34 -6.35 20.70
C ASP A 347 29.71 -7.06 20.78
N MET A 348 30.65 -6.65 19.94
CA MET A 348 32.01 -7.18 19.95
C MET A 348 32.73 -6.73 21.22
N VAL A 349 33.32 -7.68 21.95
CA VAL A 349 34.09 -7.41 23.17
C VAL A 349 35.47 -6.80 22.91
N PHE A 350 35.79 -6.56 21.64
CA PHE A 350 37.08 -6.11 21.15
C PHE A 350 36.85 -5.01 20.10
N ASP A 351 37.34 -3.80 20.38
CA ASP A 351 37.02 -2.60 19.59
C ASP A 351 38.25 -1.97 18.91
N GLY A 352 38.04 -0.81 18.27
CA GLY A 352 39.12 -0.07 17.62
C GLY A 352 40.18 0.47 18.59
N HIS A 353 39.83 0.74 19.84
CA HIS A 353 40.80 1.15 20.86
C HIS A 353 41.73 0.00 21.22
N ASP A 354 41.17 -1.21 21.40
CA ASP A 354 41.95 -2.41 21.66
C ASP A 354 42.91 -2.74 20.51
N LEU A 355 42.46 -2.59 19.26
CA LEU A 355 43.32 -2.73 18.08
C LEU A 355 44.47 -1.72 18.07
N MET A 356 44.21 -0.45 18.42
CA MET A 356 45.26 0.57 18.52
C MET A 356 46.28 0.23 19.60
N GLU A 357 45.83 -0.26 20.76
CA GLU A 357 46.73 -0.66 21.84
C GLU A 357 47.63 -1.83 21.41
N LEU A 358 47.07 -2.84 20.72
CA LEU A 358 47.85 -3.96 20.18
C LEU A 358 48.86 -3.54 19.10
N ALA A 359 48.54 -2.52 18.30
CA ALA A 359 49.40 -2.01 17.23
C ALA A 359 50.37 -0.91 17.67
N GLY A 360 50.57 -0.71 18.98
CA GLY A 360 51.50 0.28 19.52
C GLY A 360 51.06 1.73 19.28
N GLY A 361 49.75 2.00 19.26
CA GLY A 361 49.17 3.34 19.15
C GLY A 361 49.05 3.90 17.73
N LYS A 362 49.37 3.10 16.70
CA LYS A 362 49.24 3.52 15.30
C LYS A 362 47.77 3.61 14.88
N ARG A 363 47.38 4.72 14.24
CA ARG A 363 46.05 4.91 13.65
C ARG A 363 46.09 4.67 12.14
N GLY A 364 45.01 4.18 11.56
CA GLY A 364 44.90 4.02 10.11
C GLY A 364 43.59 3.38 9.64
N LYS A 365 43.40 3.34 8.31
CA LYS A 365 42.25 2.69 7.66
C LYS A 365 42.18 1.18 7.90
N TRP A 366 43.33 0.55 8.16
CA TRP A 366 43.41 -0.87 8.50
C TRP A 366 42.56 -1.25 9.73
N ILE A 367 42.30 -0.32 10.65
CA ILE A 367 41.45 -0.59 11.82
C ILE A 367 40.03 -0.95 11.38
N SER A 368 39.44 -0.19 10.46
CA SER A 368 38.09 -0.50 9.96
C SER A 368 38.06 -1.79 9.14
N GLU A 369 39.14 -2.11 8.44
CA GLU A 369 39.26 -3.36 7.67
C GLU A 369 39.33 -4.57 8.61
N ILE A 370 40.20 -4.53 9.64
CA ILE A 370 40.27 -5.59 10.66
C ILE A 370 38.95 -5.75 11.39
N LEU A 371 38.30 -4.65 11.80
CA LEU A 371 37.00 -4.73 12.47
C LEU A 371 35.96 -5.41 11.58
N SER A 372 35.92 -5.08 10.28
CA SER A 372 35.01 -5.71 9.31
C SER A 372 35.32 -7.21 9.10
N ASP A 373 36.59 -7.58 8.99
CA ASP A 373 36.96 -8.99 8.79
C ASP A 373 36.72 -9.81 10.06
N MET A 374 37.01 -9.24 11.23
CA MET A 374 36.77 -9.86 12.54
C MET A 374 35.27 -10.04 12.79
N GLU A 375 34.46 -9.05 12.40
CA GLU A 375 33.00 -9.15 12.41
C GLU A 375 32.53 -10.35 11.57
N MET A 376 33.05 -10.52 10.34
CA MET A 376 32.67 -11.67 9.50
C MET A 376 33.18 -12.99 10.07
N ALA A 377 34.40 -13.03 10.61
CA ALA A 377 34.95 -14.23 11.25
C ALA A 377 34.10 -14.68 12.46
N LEU A 378 33.55 -13.73 13.22
CA LEU A 378 32.58 -14.03 14.27
C LEU A 378 31.30 -14.63 13.68
N ILE A 379 30.70 -13.99 12.68
CA ILE A 379 29.45 -14.46 12.07
C ILE A 379 29.57 -15.85 11.41
N HIS A 380 30.75 -16.16 10.87
CA HIS A 380 31.07 -17.47 10.31
C HIS A 380 31.57 -18.49 11.35
N GLU A 381 31.59 -18.14 12.64
CA GLU A 381 32.10 -18.96 13.76
C GLU A 381 33.56 -19.43 13.59
N GLU A 382 34.37 -18.68 12.85
CA GLU A 382 35.81 -18.90 12.74
C GLU A 382 36.55 -18.48 14.03
N THR A 383 35.93 -17.60 14.83
CA THR A 383 36.40 -17.18 16.15
C THR A 383 35.22 -16.96 17.10
N LYS A 384 35.51 -16.78 18.38
CA LYS A 384 34.51 -16.52 19.44
C LYS A 384 34.56 -15.05 19.86
N ASN A 385 33.42 -14.52 20.31
CA ASN A 385 33.33 -13.16 20.86
C ASN A 385 33.89 -13.12 22.30
N GLU A 386 35.15 -13.53 22.44
CA GLU A 386 35.91 -13.58 23.68
C GLU A 386 37.22 -12.83 23.47
N ARG A 387 37.61 -12.00 24.43
CA ARG A 387 38.75 -11.07 24.28
C ARG A 387 40.06 -11.77 23.90
N ALA A 388 40.29 -12.97 24.45
CA ALA A 388 41.48 -13.76 24.16
C ALA A 388 41.47 -14.32 22.72
N ALA A 389 40.34 -14.90 22.29
CA ALA A 389 40.17 -15.45 20.95
C ALA A 389 40.28 -14.37 19.85
N LEU A 390 39.68 -13.20 20.08
CA LEU A 390 39.76 -12.06 19.16
C LEU A 390 41.19 -11.50 19.09
N LYS A 391 41.89 -11.38 20.22
CA LYS A 391 43.30 -10.97 20.23
C LYS A 391 44.19 -11.94 19.43
N GLU A 392 44.01 -13.25 19.59
CA GLU A 392 44.74 -14.26 18.82
C GLU A 392 44.42 -14.17 17.32
N TRP A 393 43.14 -14.03 16.97
CA TRP A 393 42.70 -13.87 15.58
C TRP A 393 43.33 -12.62 14.94
N VAL A 394 43.34 -11.48 15.64
CA VAL A 394 43.97 -10.23 15.18
C VAL A 394 45.47 -10.40 14.94
N TYR A 395 46.19 -11.08 15.84
CA TYR A 395 47.62 -11.36 15.62
C TYR A 395 47.86 -12.17 14.34
N ASN A 396 47.05 -13.21 14.10
CA ASN A 396 47.13 -14.03 12.89
C ASN A 396 46.80 -13.23 11.64
N TRP A 397 45.82 -12.33 11.72
CA TRP A 397 45.47 -11.41 10.63
C TRP A 397 46.63 -10.45 10.32
N LEU A 398 47.20 -9.80 11.33
CA LEU A 398 48.32 -8.86 11.18
C LEU A 398 49.54 -9.55 10.57
N GLN A 399 49.87 -10.79 10.96
CA GLN A 399 50.98 -11.54 10.37
C GLN A 399 50.78 -11.90 8.89
N LYS A 400 49.53 -12.04 8.43
CA LYS A 400 49.22 -12.22 7.01
C LYS A 400 49.35 -10.91 6.24
N TYR A 401 49.01 -9.78 6.87
CA TYR A 401 49.05 -8.45 6.27
C TYR A 401 50.46 -7.85 6.21
N ASP A 402 51.32 -8.14 7.20
CA ASP A 402 52.72 -7.68 7.28
C ASP A 402 53.65 -8.38 6.26
N ARG A 403 53.11 -9.26 5.39
CA ARG A 403 53.86 -9.86 4.28
C ARG A 403 53.85 -9.04 2.99
N ASP A 404 53.02 -7.99 2.92
CA ASP A 404 52.85 -7.12 1.75
C ASP A 404 53.30 -5.66 1.98
N TYR A 405 54.21 -5.41 2.93
CA TYR A 405 54.88 -4.11 3.10
C TYR A 405 56.39 -4.21 3.25
#